data_AF-A0A8T3S669-F1
#
_entry.id   AF-A0A8T3S669-F1
#
_cell.length_a   1.000
_cell.length_b   1.000
_cell.length_c   1.000
_cell.angle_alpha   90.00
_cell.angle_beta   90.00
_cell.angle_gamma   90.00
#
_symmetry.space_group_name_H-M   'P 1'
#
loop_
_entity.id
_entity.type
_entity.pdbx_description
1 polymer ?
#
loop_
_entity_poly.entity_id
_entity_poly.type
_entity_poly.pdbx_seq_one_letter_code
_entity_poly.pdbx_strand_id
1 'polypeptide(L)'
;MLRLPPDPTRTRMVMLILAASILLAACTSAPPLPTDAPQTPGRSTEQPLPTVTPVVSFSAPPSEDLTAAPADGPPTWSAVDDAELAATDGELRDVLVGGPGLVAVGGTTNGTEGGSAAIWTSIDGSDWETVIIEGAAATGRLLSVTAGGPGFVAVGGECCPDRAAVWTSEDGSAWQRVADQESFEGAVMTSTTSWAGGLVAVGCVVDLECSGTAIWTSSNGTDWERVSLSAEIGAAYLGDITASGAVLVAVGTSDG
;
A
#
# COMPACT_ATOMS: atom_id res chain seq x y z
N MET A 1 -10.58 -53.24 30.73
CA MET A 1 -9.13 -53.35 30.43
C MET A 1 -8.95 -54.23 29.20
N LEU A 2 -8.53 -53.65 28.06
CA LEU A 2 -7.95 -54.38 26.92
C LEU A 2 -6.75 -53.57 26.40
N ARG A 3 -5.70 -54.23 25.89
CA ARG A 3 -4.46 -53.61 25.40
C ARG A 3 -4.10 -54.18 24.01
N LEU A 4 -3.84 -53.27 23.06
CA LEU A 4 -2.91 -53.36 21.91
C LEU A 4 -3.21 -54.43 20.81
N PRO A 5 -2.91 -54.14 19.52
CA PRO A 5 -1.55 -53.90 18.97
C PRO A 5 -1.34 -52.52 18.30
N PRO A 6 -0.11 -52.17 17.85
CA PRO A 6 0.27 -50.82 17.40
C PRO A 6 0.20 -50.58 15.87
N ASP A 7 0.29 -49.28 15.53
CA ASP A 7 0.25 -48.66 14.20
C ASP A 7 1.49 -48.95 13.30
N PRO A 8 1.31 -49.34 12.01
CA PRO A 8 2.40 -49.63 11.09
C PRO A 8 2.51 -48.67 9.88
N THR A 9 2.97 -47.43 10.04
CA THR A 9 3.64 -46.69 8.92
C THR A 9 4.69 -45.67 9.38
N ARG A 10 5.92 -46.14 9.67
CA ARG A 10 7.10 -45.26 9.79
C ARG A 10 8.36 -45.90 9.21
N THR A 11 8.52 -45.83 7.89
CA THR A 11 9.70 -46.35 7.18
C THR A 11 10.48 -45.22 6.52
N ARG A 12 11.75 -45.08 6.91
CA ARG A 12 12.74 -44.16 6.32
C ARG A 12 13.35 -44.76 5.04
N MET A 13 13.57 -43.93 4.01
CA MET A 13 14.70 -44.00 3.06
C MET A 13 14.53 -42.89 2.02
N VAL A 14 15.51 -42.25 1.39
CA VAL A 14 16.96 -42.04 1.51
C VAL A 14 17.28 -41.11 0.31
N MET A 15 18.30 -40.26 0.45
CA MET A 15 18.84 -39.38 -0.60
C MET A 15 18.97 -40.03 -1.99
N LEU A 16 18.78 -39.21 -3.03
CA LEU A 16 19.48 -39.39 -4.30
C LEU A 16 19.86 -38.02 -4.89
N ILE A 17 21.17 -37.82 -5.04
CA ILE A 17 21.80 -36.64 -5.65
C ILE A 17 22.09 -37.00 -7.11
N LEU A 18 21.82 -36.10 -8.05
CA LEU A 18 22.51 -36.13 -9.34
C LEU A 18 22.76 -34.71 -9.86
N ALA A 19 24.03 -34.43 -10.18
CA ALA A 19 24.47 -33.22 -10.86
C ALA A 19 24.86 -33.57 -12.29
N ALA A 20 24.66 -32.65 -13.23
CA ALA A 20 25.25 -32.72 -14.57
C ALA A 20 25.51 -31.30 -15.10
N SER A 21 26.78 -30.98 -15.34
CA SER A 21 27.22 -29.74 -16.00
C SER A 21 27.81 -30.11 -17.36
N ILE A 22 27.43 -29.39 -18.42
CA ILE A 22 28.09 -29.45 -19.74
C ILE A 22 28.30 -28.01 -20.24
N LEU A 23 29.43 -27.79 -20.93
CA LEU A 23 30.03 -26.49 -21.23
C LEU A 23 30.45 -26.45 -22.71
N LEU A 24 30.73 -25.25 -23.23
CA LEU A 24 31.24 -24.93 -24.60
C LEU A 24 30.17 -25.01 -25.72
N ALA A 25 30.26 -24.28 -26.84
CA ALA A 25 31.37 -23.45 -27.38
C ALA A 25 30.86 -22.18 -28.11
N ALA A 26 31.73 -21.18 -28.28
CA ALA A 26 31.46 -20.00 -29.10
C ALA A 26 31.90 -20.21 -30.57
N CYS A 27 31.22 -19.55 -31.51
CA CYS A 27 31.68 -19.37 -32.89
C CYS A 27 31.24 -18.00 -33.45
N THR A 28 32.20 -17.07 -33.58
CA THR A 28 32.06 -15.80 -34.32
C THR A 28 32.29 -15.98 -35.82
N SER A 29 31.51 -15.29 -36.67
CA SER A 29 31.97 -14.87 -38.00
C SER A 29 31.22 -13.66 -38.57
N ALA A 30 32.01 -12.76 -39.17
CA ALA A 30 31.71 -11.69 -40.13
C ALA A 30 32.90 -11.72 -41.14
N PRO A 31 32.97 -10.99 -42.29
CA PRO A 31 32.21 -9.83 -42.79
C PRO A 31 31.49 -10.20 -44.14
N PRO A 32 31.24 -9.37 -45.19
CA PRO A 32 31.54 -7.96 -45.45
C PRO A 32 30.44 -7.09 -46.12
N LEU A 33 30.86 -5.90 -46.57
CA LEU A 33 30.19 -4.87 -47.38
C LEU A 33 31.21 -4.35 -48.43
N PRO A 34 30.88 -3.48 -49.41
CA PRO A 34 29.57 -3.06 -49.94
C PRO A 34 29.46 -3.19 -51.49
N THR A 35 28.31 -2.83 -52.08
CA THR A 35 28.22 -2.38 -53.50
C THR A 35 27.16 -1.28 -53.60
N ASP A 36 27.41 -0.28 -54.44
CA ASP A 36 26.74 1.02 -54.48
C ASP A 36 25.81 1.20 -55.71
N ALA A 37 25.02 2.29 -55.70
CA ALA A 37 24.19 2.88 -56.75
C ALA A 37 22.79 2.28 -57.03
N PRO A 38 21.84 3.06 -57.62
CA PRO A 38 21.86 4.50 -57.92
C PRO A 38 20.74 5.33 -57.24
N GLN A 39 21.04 6.60 -56.97
CA GLN A 39 20.07 7.61 -56.48
C GLN A 39 19.04 7.98 -57.57
N THR A 40 17.77 8.19 -57.19
CA THR A 40 16.70 8.76 -58.03
C THR A 40 15.95 9.84 -57.22
N PRO A 41 15.61 11.01 -57.80
CA PRO A 41 15.54 12.24 -57.01
C PRO A 41 14.16 12.56 -56.42
N GLY A 42 14.18 13.33 -55.33
CA GLY A 42 13.13 14.31 -55.02
C GLY A 42 11.85 13.76 -54.40
N ARG A 43 11.88 13.52 -53.08
CA ARG A 43 10.70 13.71 -52.23
C ARG A 43 11.04 14.70 -51.14
N SER A 44 10.18 15.71 -50.96
CA SER A 44 10.41 16.86 -50.08
C SER A 44 10.77 16.45 -48.66
N THR A 45 11.67 17.21 -48.05
CA THR A 45 11.95 17.16 -46.62
C THR A 45 10.70 17.58 -45.82
N GLU A 46 9.93 16.59 -45.36
CA GLU A 46 9.02 16.78 -44.24
C GLU A 46 9.76 16.34 -42.98
N GLN A 47 10.35 17.32 -42.29
CA GLN A 47 11.00 17.09 -41.01
C GLN A 47 9.91 16.69 -40.00
N PRO A 48 10.02 15.54 -39.30
CA PRO A 48 9.04 15.18 -38.30
C PRO A 48 9.00 16.26 -37.23
N LEU A 49 7.80 16.76 -36.97
CA LEU A 49 7.53 17.74 -35.92
C LEU A 49 8.09 17.19 -34.60
N PRO A 50 8.83 17.97 -33.78
CA PRO A 50 9.28 17.48 -32.49
C PRO A 50 8.06 17.08 -31.67
N THR A 51 8.04 15.83 -31.18
CA THR A 51 7.02 15.37 -30.24
C THR A 51 7.03 16.29 -29.04
N VAL A 52 6.02 17.15 -28.93
CA VAL A 52 5.80 17.97 -27.75
C VAL A 52 5.33 17.01 -26.66
N THR A 53 6.28 16.49 -25.87
CA THR A 53 5.94 15.94 -24.56
C THR A 53 5.21 17.04 -23.79
N PRO A 54 3.99 16.78 -23.27
CA PRO A 54 3.34 17.72 -22.39
C PRO A 54 4.16 17.78 -21.09
N VAL A 55 5.07 18.75 -21.01
CA VAL A 55 5.72 19.10 -19.73
C VAL A 55 4.64 19.77 -18.90
N VAL A 56 3.92 18.97 -18.11
CA VAL A 56 2.99 19.46 -17.09
C VAL A 56 3.82 20.18 -16.03
N SER A 57 4.09 21.44 -16.31
CA SER A 57 4.81 22.32 -15.40
C SER A 57 3.84 22.75 -14.33
N PHE A 58 3.71 21.94 -13.29
CA PHE A 58 3.15 22.43 -12.04
C PHE A 58 4.02 23.61 -11.60
N SER A 59 3.45 24.82 -11.64
CA SER A 59 4.02 25.90 -10.84
C SER A 59 4.02 25.39 -9.41
N ALA A 60 5.17 25.47 -8.73
CA ALA A 60 5.14 25.40 -7.29
C ALA A 60 4.07 26.42 -6.80
N PRO A 61 3.34 26.12 -5.70
CA PRO A 61 2.63 27.17 -5.00
C PRO A 61 3.61 28.33 -4.74
N PRO A 62 3.14 29.58 -4.67
CA PRO A 62 4.02 30.68 -4.26
C PRO A 62 4.76 30.23 -3.01
N SER A 63 6.07 30.43 -2.97
CA SER A 63 6.88 30.07 -1.81
C SER A 63 6.55 31.03 -0.66
N GLU A 64 5.38 30.81 -0.05
CA GLU A 64 5.09 31.13 1.33
C GLU A 64 6.33 30.71 2.11
N ASP A 65 6.94 31.69 2.74
CA ASP A 65 8.31 31.57 3.21
C ASP A 65 8.31 30.60 4.39
N LEU A 66 8.67 29.33 4.15
CA LEU A 66 8.81 28.30 5.21
C LEU A 66 9.93 28.64 6.21
N THR A 67 10.62 29.79 6.06
CA THR A 67 11.46 30.40 7.09
C THR A 67 10.70 31.34 8.04
N ALA A 68 9.37 31.46 7.91
CA ALA A 68 8.51 32.00 8.94
C ALA A 68 8.74 31.23 10.25
N ALA A 69 9.48 31.86 11.18
CA ALA A 69 9.63 31.34 12.53
C ALA A 69 8.23 31.08 13.10
N PRO A 70 8.01 29.97 13.83
CA PRO A 70 6.72 29.73 14.47
C PRO A 70 6.39 30.97 15.30
N ALA A 71 5.19 31.54 15.08
CA ALA A 71 4.78 32.77 15.72
C ALA A 71 5.01 32.67 17.23
N ASP A 72 5.61 33.69 17.85
CA ASP A 72 6.02 33.68 19.26
C ASP A 72 4.80 33.51 20.21
N GLY A 73 4.39 32.26 20.42
CA GLY A 73 3.19 31.88 21.15
C GLY A 73 2.84 30.39 20.93
N PRO A 74 1.96 29.81 21.77
CA PRO A 74 1.42 28.49 21.52
C PRO A 74 0.51 28.50 20.28
N PRO A 75 0.43 27.39 19.51
CA PRO A 75 -0.50 27.28 18.40
C PRO A 75 -1.94 27.48 18.88
N THR A 76 -2.70 28.32 18.19
CA THR A 76 -4.13 28.53 18.42
C THR A 76 -4.94 27.50 17.64
N TRP A 77 -5.86 26.83 18.31
CA TRP A 77 -6.75 25.84 17.70
C TRP A 77 -8.12 26.45 17.40
N SER A 78 -8.65 26.15 16.21
CA SER A 78 -10.01 26.45 15.79
C SER A 78 -10.63 25.20 15.18
N ALA A 79 -11.93 24.99 15.39
CA ALA A 79 -12.68 24.00 14.64
C ALA A 79 -12.84 24.46 13.18
N VAL A 80 -12.84 23.50 12.26
CA VAL A 80 -13.23 23.66 10.87
C VAL A 80 -14.63 23.04 10.74
N ASP A 81 -15.61 23.85 10.33
CA ASP A 81 -16.97 23.40 10.08
C ASP A 81 -17.19 23.20 8.57
N ASP A 82 -16.70 22.06 8.04
CA ASP A 82 -16.89 21.70 6.63
C ASP A 82 -18.19 20.90 6.44
N ALA A 83 -19.03 21.34 5.50
CA ALA A 83 -20.35 20.77 5.27
C ALA A 83 -20.32 19.49 4.42
N GLU A 84 -19.27 19.23 3.64
CA GLU A 84 -19.13 18.03 2.83
C GLU A 84 -18.63 16.85 3.68
N LEU A 85 -17.59 17.06 4.50
CA LEU A 85 -17.18 16.10 5.53
C LEU A 85 -18.36 15.73 6.44
N ALA A 86 -19.07 16.75 6.96
CA ALA A 86 -20.20 16.55 7.85
C ALA A 86 -21.46 15.95 7.17
N ALA A 87 -21.55 15.99 5.83
CA ALA A 87 -22.62 15.36 5.07
C ALA A 87 -22.38 13.87 4.80
N THR A 88 -21.17 13.35 5.07
CA THR A 88 -20.93 11.91 5.01
C THR A 88 -21.43 11.23 6.29
N ASP A 89 -22.22 10.16 6.18
CA ASP A 89 -22.47 9.20 7.27
C ASP A 89 -21.22 8.29 7.49
N GLY A 90 -20.06 8.94 7.52
CA GLY A 90 -18.74 8.35 7.49
C GLY A 90 -17.87 8.78 8.65
N GLU A 91 -16.91 7.93 8.96
CA GLU A 91 -15.91 8.17 9.99
C GLU A 91 -14.56 8.38 9.30
N LEU A 92 -13.98 9.57 9.48
CA LEU A 92 -12.58 9.84 9.19
C LEU A 92 -11.71 9.05 10.18
N ARG A 93 -10.75 8.28 9.65
CA ARG A 93 -9.90 7.37 10.43
C ARG A 93 -8.45 7.84 10.53
N ASP A 94 -7.91 8.36 9.44
CA ASP A 94 -6.51 8.80 9.36
C ASP A 94 -6.31 9.90 8.31
N VAL A 95 -5.24 10.69 8.46
CA VAL A 95 -4.93 11.84 7.60
C VAL A 95 -3.42 12.05 7.45
N LEU A 96 -3.00 12.33 6.21
CA LEU A 96 -1.60 12.47 5.81
C LEU A 96 -1.41 13.71 4.94
N VAL A 97 -0.27 14.40 5.12
CA VAL A 97 0.19 15.46 4.21
C VAL A 97 0.75 14.85 2.92
N GLY A 98 0.19 15.23 1.78
CA GLY A 98 0.63 14.79 0.46
C GLY A 98 -0.40 14.99 -0.65
N GLY A 99 -0.02 14.65 -1.88
CA GLY A 99 -0.89 14.75 -3.05
C GLY A 99 -1.24 16.21 -3.36
N PRO A 100 -2.54 16.58 -3.43
CA PRO A 100 -2.95 17.97 -3.59
C PRO A 100 -2.67 18.85 -2.34
N GLY A 101 -2.42 18.24 -1.17
CA GLY A 101 -2.03 18.93 0.06
C GLY A 101 -2.18 18.02 1.28
N LEU A 102 -3.40 17.53 1.48
CA LEU A 102 -3.81 16.55 2.48
C LEU A 102 -4.64 15.46 1.81
N VAL A 103 -4.45 14.23 2.29
CA VAL A 103 -5.29 13.08 1.98
C VAL A 103 -5.78 12.49 3.29
N ALA A 104 -7.09 12.24 3.39
CA ALA A 104 -7.69 11.60 4.55
C ALA A 104 -8.55 10.41 4.13
N VAL A 105 -8.62 9.39 4.96
CA VAL A 105 -9.25 8.10 4.64
C VAL A 105 -10.18 7.64 5.76
N GLY A 106 -11.14 6.79 5.41
CA GLY A 106 -12.10 6.25 6.35
C GLY A 106 -13.12 5.32 5.70
N GLY A 107 -14.36 5.37 6.17
CA GLY A 107 -15.47 4.67 5.53
C GLY A 107 -16.84 5.04 6.05
N THR A 108 -17.87 4.75 5.26
CA THR A 108 -19.28 5.00 5.63
C THR A 108 -19.95 3.78 6.22
N THR A 109 -20.87 4.02 7.17
CA THR A 109 -21.68 2.95 7.80
C THR A 109 -22.92 2.57 6.99
N ASN A 110 -23.17 3.22 5.86
CA ASN A 110 -24.38 3.08 5.05
C ASN A 110 -24.45 1.79 4.21
N GLY A 111 -24.81 0.69 4.88
CA GLY A 111 -25.78 -0.25 4.30
C GLY A 111 -25.27 -1.55 3.69
N THR A 112 -23.95 -1.82 3.71
CA THR A 112 -23.40 -3.13 3.33
C THR A 112 -22.69 -3.82 4.49
N GLU A 113 -22.82 -5.15 4.57
CA GLU A 113 -21.91 -6.01 5.33
C GLU A 113 -20.53 -5.92 4.65
N GLY A 114 -19.75 -4.93 5.06
CA GLY A 114 -18.45 -4.57 4.49
C GLY A 114 -18.06 -3.13 4.82
N GLY A 115 -19.05 -2.22 4.80
CA GLY A 115 -18.80 -0.78 4.74
C GLY A 115 -18.37 -0.34 3.34
N SER A 116 -18.39 0.97 3.11
CA SER A 116 -17.86 1.57 1.89
C SER A 116 -16.63 2.40 2.21
N ALA A 117 -15.59 2.22 1.41
CA ALA A 117 -14.36 2.97 1.48
C ALA A 117 -14.64 4.45 1.15
N ALA A 118 -14.04 5.37 1.89
CA ALA A 118 -14.19 6.80 1.68
C ALA A 118 -12.84 7.51 1.80
N ILE A 119 -12.58 8.44 0.89
CA ILE A 119 -11.31 9.18 0.77
C ILE A 119 -11.67 10.64 0.49
N TRP A 120 -10.94 11.55 1.13
CA TRP A 120 -11.11 12.99 0.96
C TRP A 120 -9.76 13.65 0.75
N THR A 121 -9.76 14.78 0.04
CA THR A 121 -8.57 15.60 -0.19
C THR A 121 -8.84 17.05 0.19
N SER A 122 -7.80 17.74 0.67
CA SER A 122 -7.84 19.18 0.93
C SER A 122 -6.49 19.80 0.57
N ILE A 123 -6.48 21.07 0.19
CA ILE A 123 -5.24 21.81 -0.10
C ILE A 123 -4.73 22.52 1.16
N ASP A 124 -5.64 22.93 2.05
CA ASP A 124 -5.37 23.84 3.19
C ASP A 124 -5.78 23.28 4.56
N GLY A 125 -6.57 22.20 4.58
CA GLY A 125 -7.13 21.58 5.79
C GLY A 125 -8.45 22.19 6.26
N SER A 126 -8.94 23.25 5.59
CA SER A 126 -10.25 23.87 5.86
C SER A 126 -11.32 23.38 4.90
N ASP A 127 -11.06 23.40 3.59
CA ASP A 127 -12.03 23.00 2.57
C ASP A 127 -11.72 21.57 2.09
N TRP A 128 -12.67 20.64 2.18
CA TRP A 128 -12.46 19.22 1.90
C TRP A 128 -13.37 18.69 0.79
N GLU A 129 -12.77 18.02 -0.20
CA GLU A 129 -13.47 17.41 -1.35
C GLU A 129 -13.46 15.88 -1.25
N THR A 130 -14.60 15.24 -1.51
CA THR A 130 -14.74 13.79 -1.55
C THR A 130 -14.17 13.22 -2.84
N VAL A 131 -13.25 12.27 -2.73
CA VAL A 131 -12.69 11.54 -3.88
C VAL A 131 -13.66 10.45 -4.31
N ILE A 132 -14.13 10.51 -5.55
CA ILE A 132 -15.00 9.49 -6.14
C ILE A 132 -14.17 8.24 -6.45
N ILE A 133 -14.44 7.16 -5.72
CA ILE A 133 -13.89 5.83 -5.97
C ILE A 133 -15.01 4.85 -6.32
N GLU A 134 -14.75 3.94 -7.27
CA GLU A 134 -15.76 3.03 -7.83
C GLU A 134 -15.27 1.56 -7.86
N GLY A 135 -16.22 0.63 -8.03
CA GLY A 135 -15.93 -0.80 -8.15
C GLY A 135 -15.25 -1.35 -6.89
N ALA A 136 -14.21 -2.18 -7.07
CA ALA A 136 -13.48 -2.80 -5.97
C ALA A 136 -12.68 -1.79 -5.09
N ALA A 137 -12.46 -0.56 -5.56
CA ALA A 137 -11.88 0.48 -4.72
C ALA A 137 -12.87 1.00 -3.66
N ALA A 138 -14.18 0.91 -3.92
CA ALA A 138 -15.22 1.42 -3.02
C ALA A 138 -15.67 0.43 -1.93
N THR A 139 -15.23 -0.83 -1.95
CA THR A 139 -15.65 -1.86 -0.97
C THR A 139 -14.71 -1.91 0.24
N GLY A 140 -15.25 -2.14 1.43
CA GLY A 140 -14.49 -2.26 2.68
C GLY A 140 -14.36 -0.94 3.46
N ARG A 141 -13.36 -0.85 4.33
CA ARG A 141 -13.07 0.32 5.17
C ARG A 141 -11.58 0.62 5.16
N LEU A 142 -11.21 1.87 4.96
CA LEU A 142 -9.83 2.32 5.18
C LEU A 142 -9.68 2.73 6.65
N LEU A 143 -8.56 2.35 7.26
CA LEU A 143 -8.28 2.60 8.68
C LEU A 143 -7.00 3.41 8.89
N SER A 144 -6.02 3.34 7.98
CA SER A 144 -4.81 4.15 8.03
C SER A 144 -4.22 4.42 6.63
N VAL A 145 -3.49 5.52 6.48
CA VAL A 145 -2.84 5.95 5.22
C VAL A 145 -1.40 6.42 5.46
N THR A 146 -0.47 5.99 4.60
CA THR A 146 0.94 6.38 4.69
C THR A 146 1.55 6.65 3.32
N ALA A 147 2.62 7.45 3.28
CA ALA A 147 3.40 7.70 2.08
C ALA A 147 4.38 6.53 1.84
N GLY A 148 4.41 6.01 0.62
CA GLY A 148 5.28 4.90 0.23
C GLY A 148 4.77 4.14 -1.00
N GLY A 149 5.49 3.09 -1.41
CA GLY A 149 5.14 2.30 -2.58
C GLY A 149 5.09 3.15 -3.87
N PRO A 150 3.95 3.19 -4.59
CA PRO A 150 3.80 4.04 -5.78
C PRO A 150 3.59 5.53 -5.45
N GLY A 151 3.31 5.87 -4.19
CA GLY A 151 3.13 7.25 -3.71
C GLY A 151 2.44 7.26 -2.35
N PHE A 152 1.21 6.74 -2.34
CA PHE A 152 0.34 6.59 -1.18
C PHE A 152 -0.15 5.15 -1.06
N VAL A 153 -0.22 4.67 0.17
CA VAL A 153 -0.77 3.35 0.51
C VAL A 153 -1.72 3.53 1.68
N ALA A 154 -2.97 3.10 1.50
CA ALA A 154 -3.96 3.05 2.56
C ALA A 154 -4.31 1.60 2.85
N VAL A 155 -4.57 1.28 4.11
CA VAL A 155 -4.85 -0.07 4.59
C VAL A 155 -6.12 -0.11 5.42
N GLY A 156 -6.67 -1.30 5.58
CA GLY A 156 -7.87 -1.51 6.37
C GLY A 156 -8.36 -2.96 6.27
N GLY A 157 -9.66 -3.12 6.09
CA GLY A 157 -10.26 -4.43 5.91
C GLY A 157 -11.61 -4.41 5.20
N GLU A 158 -12.02 -5.59 4.76
CA GLU A 158 -13.32 -5.90 4.17
C GLU A 158 -13.84 -7.18 4.83
N CYS A 159 -15.15 -7.31 5.03
CA CYS A 159 -15.74 -8.48 5.68
C CYS A 159 -16.45 -9.40 4.69
N CYS A 160 -16.89 -10.57 5.18
CA CYS A 160 -17.72 -11.53 4.45
C CYS A 160 -17.10 -12.13 3.16
N PRO A 161 -15.88 -12.71 3.20
CA PRO A 161 -15.11 -13.09 4.40
C PRO A 161 -14.12 -12.01 4.83
N ASP A 162 -13.83 -11.96 6.12
CA ASP A 162 -12.88 -11.02 6.72
C ASP A 162 -11.48 -11.14 6.10
N ARG A 163 -10.97 -10.00 5.65
CA ARG A 163 -9.67 -9.87 5.00
C ARG A 163 -9.08 -8.48 5.19
N ALA A 164 -7.76 -8.43 5.27
CA ALA A 164 -7.04 -7.18 5.16
C ALA A 164 -7.24 -6.61 3.75
N ALA A 165 -7.27 -5.29 3.66
CA ALA A 165 -7.48 -4.59 2.41
C ALA A 165 -6.40 -3.51 2.26
N VAL A 166 -5.89 -3.36 1.03
CA VAL A 166 -4.89 -2.35 0.70
C VAL A 166 -5.32 -1.62 -0.57
N TRP A 167 -5.15 -0.30 -0.57
CA TRP A 167 -5.36 0.57 -1.71
C TRP A 167 -4.07 1.36 -1.95
N THR A 168 -3.83 1.73 -3.21
CA THR A 168 -2.68 2.53 -3.61
C THR A 168 -3.08 3.68 -4.52
N SER A 169 -2.29 4.75 -4.49
CA SER A 169 -2.39 5.90 -5.39
C SER A 169 -1.01 6.49 -5.65
N GLU A 170 -0.78 7.04 -6.84
CA GLU A 170 0.43 7.81 -7.15
C GLU A 170 0.31 9.29 -6.71
N ASP A 171 -0.92 9.84 -6.69
CA ASP A 171 -1.19 11.27 -6.53
C ASP A 171 -2.11 11.63 -5.34
N GLY A 172 -2.68 10.65 -4.65
CA GLY A 172 -3.59 10.83 -3.52
C GLY A 172 -5.06 11.09 -3.93
N SER A 173 -5.35 11.21 -5.22
CA SER A 173 -6.67 11.50 -5.78
C SER A 173 -7.23 10.36 -6.66
N ALA A 174 -6.37 9.54 -7.27
CA ALA A 174 -6.79 8.37 -8.06
C ALA A 174 -6.36 7.08 -7.34
N TRP A 175 -7.33 6.34 -6.80
CA TRP A 175 -7.07 5.17 -5.94
C TRP A 175 -7.46 3.85 -6.59
N GLN A 176 -6.62 2.83 -6.40
CA GLN A 176 -6.82 1.47 -6.89
C GLN A 176 -6.74 0.47 -5.74
N ARG A 177 -7.65 -0.52 -5.74
CA ARG A 177 -7.61 -1.64 -4.82
C ARG A 177 -6.52 -2.63 -5.23
N VAL A 178 -5.64 -2.98 -4.30
CA VAL A 178 -4.65 -4.05 -4.49
C VAL A 178 -5.37 -5.39 -4.54
N ALA A 179 -4.94 -6.28 -5.44
CA ALA A 179 -5.52 -7.61 -5.57
C ALA A 179 -5.38 -8.44 -4.28
N ASP A 180 -6.41 -9.24 -4.00
CA ASP A 180 -6.46 -10.14 -2.85
C ASP A 180 -5.28 -11.12 -2.82
N GLN A 181 -4.73 -11.34 -1.63
CA GLN A 181 -3.59 -12.21 -1.36
C GLN A 181 -3.90 -13.15 -0.19
N GLU A 182 -3.30 -14.34 -0.18
CA GLU A 182 -3.41 -15.31 0.94
C GLU A 182 -2.99 -14.68 2.28
N SER A 183 -2.02 -13.76 2.24
CA SER A 183 -1.58 -12.98 3.39
C SER A 183 -2.68 -12.09 3.99
N PHE A 184 -3.77 -11.80 3.27
CA PHE A 184 -4.85 -10.95 3.78
C PHE A 184 -5.94 -11.72 4.54
N GLU A 185 -6.07 -13.04 4.38
CA GLU A 185 -7.24 -13.80 4.84
C GLU A 185 -7.42 -13.85 6.37
N GLY A 186 -8.64 -13.64 6.86
CA GLY A 186 -9.01 -13.74 8.27
C GLY A 186 -8.31 -12.73 9.17
N ALA A 187 -8.14 -11.49 8.71
CA ALA A 187 -7.43 -10.43 9.43
C ALA A 187 -7.90 -9.04 8.98
N VAL A 188 -7.46 -8.00 9.70
CA VAL A 188 -7.64 -6.58 9.31
C VAL A 188 -6.34 -5.84 9.62
N MET A 189 -5.89 -4.96 8.72
CA MET A 189 -4.81 -4.01 8.99
C MET A 189 -5.38 -2.77 9.67
N THR A 190 -4.85 -2.37 10.82
CA THR A 190 -5.36 -1.25 11.63
C THR A 190 -4.52 0.03 11.45
N SER A 191 -3.20 -0.12 11.32
CA SER A 191 -2.25 0.99 11.16
C SER A 191 -1.10 0.60 10.23
N THR A 192 -0.58 1.55 9.46
CA THR A 192 0.52 1.34 8.50
C THR A 192 1.52 2.49 8.56
N THR A 193 2.80 2.17 8.37
CA THR A 193 3.86 3.19 8.35
C THR A 193 5.01 2.79 7.41
N SER A 194 5.66 3.78 6.81
CA SER A 194 6.89 3.57 6.05
C SER A 194 8.12 3.55 6.96
N TRP A 195 9.12 2.76 6.58
CA TRP A 195 10.35 2.55 7.34
C TRP A 195 11.52 2.24 6.41
N ALA A 196 12.73 2.08 6.97
CA ALA A 196 13.93 1.82 6.18
C ALA A 196 13.87 0.57 5.27
N GLY A 197 12.98 -0.39 5.55
CA GLY A 197 12.76 -1.59 4.74
C GLY A 197 11.57 -1.52 3.77
N GLY A 198 10.92 -0.37 3.61
CA GLY A 198 9.71 -0.20 2.80
C GLY A 198 8.51 0.20 3.65
N LEU A 199 7.53 -0.68 3.76
CA LEU A 199 6.28 -0.50 4.50
C LEU A 199 6.10 -1.62 5.53
N VAL A 200 5.46 -1.29 6.65
CA VAL A 200 4.99 -2.25 7.64
C VAL A 200 3.57 -1.88 8.06
N ALA A 201 2.70 -2.89 8.18
CA ALA A 201 1.35 -2.74 8.71
C ALA A 201 1.17 -3.68 9.90
N VAL A 202 0.36 -3.24 10.86
CA VAL A 202 -0.08 -4.05 12.01
C VAL A 202 -1.60 -4.18 12.01
N GLY A 203 -2.09 -5.14 12.80
CA GLY A 203 -3.51 -5.32 13.03
C GLY A 203 -3.79 -6.64 13.72
N CYS A 204 -4.97 -7.19 13.48
CA CYS A 204 -5.50 -8.34 14.19
C CYS A 204 -5.91 -9.48 13.26
N VAL A 205 -6.01 -10.68 13.82
CA VAL A 205 -6.70 -11.81 13.21
C VAL A 205 -8.19 -11.68 13.54
N VAL A 206 -9.07 -12.07 12.63
CA VAL A 206 -10.53 -12.04 12.85
C VAL A 206 -11.05 -13.48 12.94
N ASP A 207 -11.66 -13.78 14.08
CA ASP A 207 -12.39 -15.02 14.38
C ASP A 207 -13.86 -14.63 14.67
N LEU A 208 -14.26 -14.61 15.94
CA LEU A 208 -15.51 -14.01 16.40
C LEU A 208 -15.34 -12.50 16.67
N GLU A 209 -14.11 -12.09 16.93
CA GLU A 209 -13.68 -10.72 17.18
C GLU A 209 -12.24 -10.50 16.69
N CYS A 210 -11.87 -9.22 16.55
CA CYS A 210 -10.53 -8.78 16.19
C CYS A 210 -9.57 -9.04 17.35
N SER A 211 -8.84 -10.16 17.27
CA SER A 211 -8.03 -10.72 18.37
C SER A 211 -6.68 -11.20 17.87
N GLY A 212 -5.70 -11.26 18.76
CA GLY A 212 -4.31 -11.55 18.38
C GLY A 212 -3.69 -10.51 17.45
N THR A 213 -2.46 -10.77 17.03
CA THR A 213 -1.66 -9.85 16.20
C THR A 213 -1.40 -10.46 14.83
N ALA A 214 -1.59 -9.64 13.80
CA ALA A 214 -1.00 -9.83 12.49
C ALA A 214 -0.07 -8.65 12.18
N ILE A 215 1.10 -8.95 11.58
CA ILE A 215 2.04 -7.94 11.08
C ILE A 215 2.37 -8.31 9.64
N TRP A 216 2.41 -7.32 8.77
CA TRP A 216 2.78 -7.48 7.37
C TRP A 216 3.91 -6.54 6.99
N THR A 217 4.72 -6.95 6.02
CA THR A 217 5.74 -6.11 5.39
C THR A 217 5.56 -6.08 3.88
N SER A 218 5.84 -4.94 3.27
CA SER A 218 5.91 -4.79 1.81
C SER A 218 7.08 -3.88 1.42
N SER A 219 7.70 -4.15 0.27
CA SER A 219 8.74 -3.26 -0.30
C SER A 219 8.19 -2.25 -1.31
N ASN A 220 6.96 -2.45 -1.79
CA ASN A 220 6.38 -1.71 -2.92
C ASN A 220 4.92 -1.25 -2.70
N GLY A 221 4.27 -1.65 -1.60
CA GLY A 221 2.88 -1.31 -1.27
C GLY A 221 1.82 -2.18 -1.93
N THR A 222 2.20 -3.06 -2.87
CA THR A 222 1.28 -3.95 -3.59
C THR A 222 1.42 -5.41 -3.19
N ASP A 223 2.65 -5.88 -2.94
CA ASP A 223 2.94 -7.26 -2.54
C ASP A 223 3.23 -7.30 -1.04
N TRP A 224 2.42 -8.02 -0.27
CA TRP A 224 2.44 -7.99 1.19
C TRP A 224 2.61 -9.40 1.78
N GLU A 225 3.64 -9.57 2.60
CA GLU A 225 3.95 -10.83 3.28
C GLU A 225 3.59 -10.75 4.76
N ARG A 226 3.01 -11.81 5.35
CA ARG A 226 2.83 -11.91 6.80
C ARG A 226 4.14 -12.26 7.50
N VAL A 227 4.44 -11.54 8.57
CA VAL A 227 5.54 -11.88 9.48
C VAL A 227 5.12 -13.05 10.36
N SER A 228 5.97 -14.07 10.49
CA SER A 228 5.77 -15.16 11.45
C SER A 228 6.10 -14.70 12.86
N LEU A 229 5.13 -14.77 13.78
CA LEU A 229 5.26 -14.27 15.15
C LEU A 229 5.50 -15.39 16.16
N SER A 230 6.08 -15.05 17.31
CA SER A 230 6.05 -15.93 18.49
C SER A 230 4.63 -15.97 19.08
N ALA A 231 4.29 -17.03 19.81
CA ALA A 231 2.98 -17.15 20.46
C ALA A 231 2.69 -16.02 21.48
N GLU A 232 3.74 -15.47 22.09
CA GLU A 232 3.64 -14.34 23.04
C GLU A 232 3.20 -13.04 22.36
N ILE A 233 3.78 -12.72 21.18
CA ILE A 233 3.40 -11.52 20.42
C ILE A 233 2.07 -11.76 19.68
N GLY A 234 1.89 -12.96 19.11
CA GLY A 234 0.69 -13.29 18.32
C GLY A 234 -0.62 -13.29 19.10
N ALA A 235 -0.59 -13.34 20.44
CA ALA A 235 -1.76 -13.28 21.30
C ALA A 235 -2.19 -11.86 21.71
N ALA A 236 -1.30 -10.86 21.64
CA ALA A 236 -1.67 -9.46 21.87
C ALA A 236 -2.47 -8.90 20.69
N TYR A 237 -3.26 -7.85 20.89
CA TYR A 237 -3.82 -7.01 19.83
C TYR A 237 -2.91 -5.80 19.61
N LEU A 238 -2.51 -5.49 18.36
CA LEU A 238 -1.81 -4.26 18.00
C LEU A 238 -2.75 -3.27 17.31
N GLY A 239 -2.85 -2.06 17.87
CA GLY A 239 -3.72 -1.00 17.38
C GLY A 239 -3.01 0.02 16.51
N ASP A 240 -1.74 0.33 16.80
CA ASP A 240 -0.98 1.38 16.11
C ASP A 240 0.52 1.05 15.98
N ILE A 241 1.17 1.60 14.96
CA ILE A 241 2.60 1.46 14.67
C ILE A 241 3.21 2.76 14.13
N THR A 242 4.41 3.09 14.62
CA THR A 242 5.19 4.23 14.15
C THR A 242 6.66 3.86 13.93
N ALA A 243 7.34 4.63 13.08
CA ALA A 243 8.72 4.42 12.69
C ALA A 243 9.60 5.63 13.01
N SER A 244 10.83 5.38 13.45
CA SER A 244 11.89 6.39 13.55
C SER A 244 13.20 5.84 12.98
N GLY A 245 13.47 6.17 11.71
CA GLY A 245 14.60 5.64 10.96
C GLY A 245 14.50 4.12 10.76
N ALA A 246 15.32 3.37 11.50
CA ALA A 246 15.35 1.91 11.48
C ALA A 246 14.59 1.26 12.66
N VAL A 247 14.04 2.06 13.58
CA VAL A 247 13.30 1.56 14.75
C VAL A 247 11.80 1.59 14.44
N LEU A 248 11.13 0.47 14.69
CA LEU A 248 9.68 0.35 14.71
C LEU A 248 9.18 0.25 16.15
N VAL A 249 8.09 0.94 16.46
CA VAL A 249 7.39 0.85 17.75
C VAL A 249 5.91 0.61 17.44
N ALA A 250 5.39 -0.52 17.90
CA ALA A 250 3.97 -0.83 17.86
C ALA A 250 3.38 -0.87 19.27
N VAL A 251 2.12 -0.46 19.40
CA VAL A 251 1.41 -0.40 20.69
C VAL A 251 0.07 -1.12 20.61
N GLY A 252 -0.38 -1.63 21.75
CA GLY A 252 -1.47 -2.59 21.80
C GLY A 252 -1.83 -3.06 23.20
N THR A 253 -2.72 -4.04 23.26
CA THR A 253 -3.25 -4.63 24.50
C THR A 253 -3.11 -6.15 24.46
N SER A 254 -2.73 -6.76 25.56
CA SER A 254 -2.72 -8.22 25.73
C SER A 254 -3.64 -8.62 26.86
N ASP A 255 -4.50 -9.61 26.64
CA ASP A 255 -5.16 -10.30 27.76
C ASP A 255 -4.10 -11.10 28.53
N GLY A 256 -4.04 -10.88 29.85
CA GLY A 256 -2.97 -11.39 30.74
C GLY A 256 -3.33 -12.63 31.55
#